data_AF-A0A955Z2L4-F1
#
_entry.id   AF-A0A955Z2L4-F1
#
_cell.length_a   1.000
_cell.length_b   1.000
_cell.length_c   1.000
_cell.angle_alpha   90.00
_cell.angle_beta   90.00
_cell.angle_gamma   90.00
#
_symmetry.space_group_name_H-M   'P 1'
#
loop_
_entity.id
_entity.type
_entity.pdbx_description
1 polymer ?
#
loop_
_entity_poly.entity_id
_entity_poly.type
_entity_poly.pdbx_seq_one_letter_code
_entity_poly.pdbx_strand_id
1 'polypeptide(L)'
;MTDAPRAADPPPPPDDPARAKALSRARKFVETYVAKGPYELYPEAEVVDNVVRGLADNLVAHGRMYCPCAPVEESKQKGSEMVCPCKPHHEDITRQGYCDCALFASPDFVSAERLKKKGGGA
;
A
#
# COMPACT_ATOMS: atom_id res chain seq x y z
N MET A 1 -36.31 -0.96 -8.80
CA MET A 1 -35.38 0.07 -8.30
C MET A 1 -34.39 -0.58 -7.34
N THR A 2 -33.71 -1.63 -7.78
CA THR A 2 -32.64 -2.28 -7.03
C THR A 2 -31.43 -2.22 -7.93
N ASP A 3 -30.66 -1.15 -7.78
CA ASP A 3 -29.29 -1.13 -8.27
C ASP A 3 -28.56 -2.21 -7.47
N ALA A 4 -28.30 -3.35 -8.12
CA ALA A 4 -27.42 -4.36 -7.57
C ALA A 4 -26.09 -3.66 -7.28
N PRO A 5 -25.45 -3.89 -6.11
CA PRO A 5 -24.15 -3.27 -5.85
C PRO A 5 -23.22 -3.67 -6.98
N ARG A 6 -22.83 -2.69 -7.82
CA ARG A 6 -21.87 -2.92 -8.90
C ARG A 6 -20.66 -3.56 -8.25
N ALA A 7 -20.42 -4.83 -8.61
CA ALA A 7 -19.18 -5.53 -8.29
C ALA A 7 -18.04 -4.54 -8.53
N ALA A 8 -17.12 -4.42 -7.56
CA ALA A 8 -16.00 -3.49 -7.61
C ALA A 8 -15.47 -3.43 -9.05
N ASP A 9 -15.66 -2.28 -9.72
CA ASP A 9 -15.30 -2.14 -11.13
C ASP A 9 -13.87 -2.68 -11.30
N PRO A 10 -13.62 -3.60 -12.24
CA PRO A 10 -12.30 -4.16 -12.42
C PRO A 10 -11.31 -3.02 -12.62
N PRO A 11 -10.09 -3.12 -12.07
CA PRO A 11 -9.10 -2.08 -12.23
C PRO A 11 -8.91 -1.80 -13.74
N PRO A 12 -8.70 -0.53 -14.11
CA PRO A 12 -8.48 -0.17 -15.51
C PRO A 12 -7.33 -1.01 -16.11
N PRO A 13 -7.36 -1.29 -17.42
CA PRO A 13 -6.30 -2.06 -18.07
C PRO A 13 -4.91 -1.42 -17.86
N PRO A 14 -3.83 -2.21 -17.91
CA PRO A 14 -2.49 -1.75 -17.54
C PRO A 14 -1.98 -0.57 -18.39
N ASP A 15 -2.44 -0.46 -19.62
CA ASP A 15 -2.16 0.59 -20.62
C ASP A 15 -3.09 1.82 -20.50
N ASP A 16 -3.97 1.86 -19.51
CA ASP A 16 -4.85 3.01 -19.27
C ASP A 16 -4.08 4.25 -18.78
N PRO A 17 -4.28 5.43 -19.40
CA PRO A 17 -3.56 6.65 -19.03
C PRO A 17 -3.93 7.17 -17.63
N ALA A 18 -5.15 6.94 -17.15
CA ALA A 18 -5.55 7.27 -15.78
C ALA A 18 -4.80 6.40 -14.77
N ARG A 19 -4.60 5.11 -15.09
CA ARG A 19 -3.79 4.20 -14.29
C ARG A 19 -2.33 4.63 -14.21
N ALA A 20 -1.71 5.00 -15.34
CA ALA A 20 -0.33 5.51 -15.36
C ALA A 20 -0.16 6.76 -14.48
N LYS A 21 -1.11 7.70 -14.56
CA LYS A 21 -1.14 8.91 -13.71
C LYS A 21 -1.32 8.55 -12.23
N ALA A 22 -2.20 7.61 -11.91
CA ALA A 22 -2.42 7.15 -10.55
C ALA A 22 -1.18 6.47 -9.96
N LEU A 23 -0.47 5.66 -10.74
CA LEU A 23 0.80 5.03 -10.35
C LEU A 23 1.85 6.08 -10.00
N SER A 24 2.02 7.10 -10.84
CA SER A 24 2.94 8.21 -10.55
C SER A 24 2.59 8.93 -9.25
N ARG A 25 1.29 9.15 -8.99
CA ARG A 25 0.82 9.75 -7.73
C ARG A 25 1.10 8.87 -6.52
N ALA A 26 0.83 7.57 -6.61
CA ALA A 26 1.05 6.62 -5.54
C ALA A 26 2.55 6.51 -5.19
N ARG A 27 3.43 6.41 -6.21
CA ARG A 27 4.89 6.40 -6.01
C ARG A 27 5.37 7.67 -5.32
N LYS A 28 4.97 8.84 -5.82
CA LYS A 28 5.35 10.13 -5.23
C LYS A 28 4.88 10.27 -3.78
N PHE A 29 3.67 9.80 -3.49
CA PHE A 29 3.15 9.75 -2.12
C PHE A 29 4.04 8.87 -1.23
N VAL A 30 4.34 7.64 -1.65
CA VAL A 30 5.18 6.70 -0.90
C VAL A 30 6.58 7.26 -0.67
N GLU A 31 7.24 7.77 -1.71
CA GLU A 31 8.56 8.41 -1.62
C GLU A 31 8.56 9.58 -0.64
N THR A 32 7.55 10.45 -0.72
CA THR A 32 7.43 11.61 0.18
C THR A 32 7.17 11.17 1.62
N TYR A 33 6.38 10.12 1.81
CA TYR A 33 6.04 9.59 3.14
C TYR A 33 7.28 9.02 3.84
N VAL A 34 8.08 8.20 3.17
CA VAL A 34 9.32 7.65 3.74
C VAL A 34 10.39 8.73 3.91
N ALA A 35 10.49 9.71 3.00
CA ALA A 35 11.49 10.77 3.10
C ALA A 35 11.25 11.74 4.28
N LYS A 36 10.00 11.87 4.73
CA LYS A 36 9.61 12.78 5.82
C LYS A 36 9.24 12.07 7.12
N GLY A 37 9.02 10.75 7.06
CA GLY A 37 8.53 9.95 8.15
C GLY A 37 9.62 9.12 8.83
N PRO A 38 9.26 8.38 9.89
CA PRO A 38 10.20 7.54 10.64
C PRO A 38 10.35 6.13 10.05
N TYR A 39 9.70 5.83 8.92
CA TYR A 39 9.61 4.48 8.36
C TYR A 39 10.41 4.34 7.06
N GLU A 40 10.89 3.13 6.80
CA GLU A 40 11.49 2.73 5.54
C GLU A 40 10.50 1.91 4.69
N LEU A 41 10.86 1.66 3.43
CA LEU A 41 10.15 0.69 2.62
C LEU A 41 10.45 -0.73 3.10
N TYR A 42 9.48 -1.62 2.95
CA TYR A 42 9.69 -3.04 3.17
C TYR A 42 10.84 -3.55 2.27
N PRO A 43 11.70 -4.46 2.77
CA PRO A 43 12.96 -4.80 2.10
C PRO A 43 12.81 -5.63 0.81
N GLU A 44 11.59 -6.06 0.47
CA GLU A 44 11.29 -6.77 -0.77
C GLU A 44 10.61 -5.85 -1.79
N ALA A 45 11.33 -5.49 -2.85
CA ALA A 45 10.93 -4.45 -3.78
C ALA A 45 9.69 -4.85 -4.61
N GLU A 46 9.56 -6.14 -4.93
CA GLU A 46 8.40 -6.66 -5.66
C GLU A 46 7.10 -6.54 -4.84
N VAL A 47 7.18 -6.79 -3.53
CA VAL A 47 6.05 -6.61 -2.61
C VAL A 47 5.65 -5.14 -2.55
N VAL A 48 6.62 -4.23 -2.39
CA VAL A 48 6.37 -2.78 -2.39
C VAL A 48 5.71 -2.33 -3.70
N ASP A 49 6.23 -2.77 -4.86
CA ASP A 49 5.67 -2.40 -6.17
C ASP A 49 4.22 -2.87 -6.34
N ASN A 50 3.91 -4.09 -5.89
CA ASN A 50 2.56 -4.64 -5.93
C ASN A 50 1.58 -3.83 -5.08
N VAL A 51 1.99 -3.41 -3.88
CA VAL A 51 1.15 -2.58 -3.01
C VAL A 51 0.93 -1.20 -3.62
N VAL A 52 1.98 -0.58 -4.18
CA VAL A 52 1.87 0.72 -4.87
C VAL A 52 0.90 0.64 -6.06
N ARG A 53 0.94 -0.46 -6.83
CA ARG A 53 -0.04 -0.70 -7.91
C ARG A 53 -1.46 -0.80 -7.36
N GLY A 54 -1.68 -1.56 -6.29
CA GLY A 54 -2.98 -1.66 -5.64
C GLY A 54 -3.52 -0.32 -5.14
N LEU A 55 -2.67 0.56 -4.59
CA LEU A 55 -3.07 1.92 -4.22
C LEU A 55 -3.52 2.75 -5.42
N ALA A 56 -2.80 2.64 -6.54
CA ALA A 56 -3.14 3.33 -7.78
C ALA A 56 -4.45 2.79 -8.38
N ASP A 57 -4.64 1.48 -8.37
CA ASP A 57 -5.84 0.81 -8.86
C ASP A 57 -7.06 1.25 -8.04
N ASN A 58 -6.95 1.26 -6.70
CA ASN A 58 -8.00 1.80 -5.82
C ASN A 58 -8.25 3.30 -6.05
N LEU A 59 -7.21 4.08 -6.34
CA LEU A 59 -7.36 5.50 -6.65
C LEU A 59 -8.17 5.71 -7.93
N VAL A 60 -7.96 4.89 -8.97
CA VAL A 60 -8.74 5.00 -10.21
C VAL A 60 -10.16 4.46 -10.02
N ALA A 61 -10.32 3.27 -9.44
CA ALA A 61 -11.61 2.60 -9.32
C ALA A 61 -12.54 3.24 -8.28
N HIS A 62 -11.98 3.85 -7.23
CA HIS A 62 -12.75 4.31 -6.07
C HIS A 62 -12.43 5.76 -5.66
N GLY A 63 -11.56 6.45 -6.38
CA GLY A 63 -11.20 7.84 -6.13
C GLY A 63 -10.31 8.06 -4.91
N ARG A 64 -9.89 7.00 -4.21
CA ARG A 64 -9.09 7.06 -2.98
C ARG A 64 -8.08 5.93 -2.92
N MET A 65 -6.91 6.19 -2.36
CA MET A 65 -5.86 5.18 -2.13
C MET A 65 -6.18 4.32 -0.90
N TYR A 66 -7.31 3.60 -0.93
CA TYR A 66 -7.66 2.63 0.10
C TYR A 66 -6.57 1.54 0.23
N CYS A 67 -6.32 1.00 1.44
CA CYS A 67 -5.34 -0.08 1.60
C CYS A 67 -5.71 -1.25 0.68
N PRO A 68 -4.81 -1.69 -0.21
CA PRO A 68 -5.10 -2.84 -1.08
C PRO A 68 -5.11 -4.16 -0.30
N CYS A 69 -4.68 -4.13 0.97
CA CYS A 69 -4.68 -5.27 1.88
C CYS A 69 -6.06 -5.58 2.50
N ALA A 70 -7.03 -4.66 2.39
CA ALA A 70 -8.33 -4.76 3.03
C ALA A 70 -9.45 -4.81 1.99
N PRO A 71 -10.58 -5.49 2.28
CA PRO A 71 -11.73 -5.47 1.39
C PRO A 71 -12.22 -4.03 1.16
N VAL A 72 -12.39 -3.67 -0.12
CA VAL A 72 -12.65 -2.27 -0.48
C VAL A 72 -14.03 -1.79 -0.05
N GLU A 73 -15.02 -2.69 -0.01
CA GLU A 73 -16.38 -2.35 0.45
C GLU A 73 -16.40 -2.00 1.94
N GLU A 74 -15.68 -2.74 2.77
CA GLU A 74 -15.50 -2.38 4.18
C GLU A 74 -14.66 -1.10 4.34
N SER A 75 -13.68 -0.91 3.46
CA SER A 75 -12.86 0.30 3.45
C SER A 75 -13.65 1.55 3.10
N LYS A 76 -14.62 1.44 2.18
CA LYS A 76 -15.56 2.53 1.86
C LYS A 76 -16.41 2.92 3.07
N GLN A 77 -16.89 1.95 3.86
CA GLN A 77 -17.66 2.18 5.08
C GLN A 77 -16.83 2.91 6.16
N LYS A 78 -15.56 2.51 6.34
CA LYS A 78 -14.62 3.13 7.29
C LYS A 78 -14.01 4.44 6.77
N GLY A 79 -14.19 4.75 5.49
CA GLY A 79 -13.82 6.03 4.89
C GLY A 79 -12.33 6.34 4.99
N SER A 80 -11.99 7.54 5.47
CA SER A 80 -10.60 8.01 5.53
C SER A 80 -9.70 7.15 6.42
N GLU A 81 -10.26 6.39 7.37
CA GLU A 81 -9.46 5.49 8.23
C GLU A 81 -8.76 4.38 7.43
N MET A 82 -9.26 4.05 6.25
CA MET A 82 -8.68 3.02 5.39
C MET A 82 -7.92 3.59 4.19
N VAL A 83 -7.80 4.92 4.07
CA VAL A 83 -6.97 5.57 3.05
C VAL A 83 -5.51 5.60 3.52
N CYS A 84 -4.57 5.23 2.66
CA CYS A 84 -3.15 5.17 3.00
C CYS A 84 -2.57 6.56 3.35
N PRO A 85 -1.82 6.71 4.46
CA PRO A 85 -1.57 5.71 5.50
C PRO A 85 -2.82 5.45 6.35
N CYS A 86 -3.27 4.20 6.39
CA CYS A 86 -4.50 3.83 7.09
C CYS A 86 -4.31 3.90 8.61
N LYS A 87 -5.40 4.01 9.37
CA LYS A 87 -5.39 4.08 10.83
C LYS A 87 -4.56 2.97 11.52
N PRO A 88 -4.64 1.67 11.14
CA PRO A 88 -3.86 0.63 11.81
C PRO A 88 -2.36 0.65 11.49
N HIS A 89 -1.92 1.35 10.43
CA HIS A 89 -0.55 1.36 9.93
C HIS A 89 0.55 1.48 11.02
N HIS A 90 0.38 2.43 11.94
CA HIS A 90 1.36 2.68 13.00
C HIS A 90 1.38 1.56 14.05
N GLU A 91 0.21 1.02 14.38
CA GLU A 91 0.06 -0.08 15.33
C GLU A 91 0.66 -1.37 14.76
N ASP A 92 0.41 -1.66 13.49
CA ASP A 92 0.99 -2.81 12.78
C ASP A 92 2.52 -2.77 12.83
N ILE A 93 3.12 -1.63 12.45
CA ILE A 93 4.58 -1.47 12.45
C ILE A 93 5.14 -1.61 13.87
N THR A 94 4.46 -1.07 14.87
CA THR A 94 4.90 -1.20 16.27
C THR A 94 4.84 -2.65 16.73
N ARG A 95 3.82 -3.39 16.32
CA ARG A 95 3.57 -4.78 16.72
C ARG A 95 4.55 -5.77 16.09
N GLN A 96 4.81 -5.64 14.78
CA GLN A 96 5.56 -6.66 14.03
C GLN A 96 6.73 -6.12 13.20
N GLY A 97 7.00 -4.82 13.24
CA GLY A 97 8.09 -4.17 12.51
C GLY A 97 7.72 -3.74 11.09
N TYR A 98 6.53 -4.07 10.59
CA TYR A 98 6.05 -3.64 9.28
C TYR A 98 4.52 -3.56 9.24
N CYS A 99 3.98 -2.71 8.38
CA CYS A 99 2.53 -2.58 8.19
C CYS A 99 1.99 -3.88 7.57
N ASP A 100 0.75 -4.29 7.88
CA ASP A 100 0.20 -5.58 7.43
C ASP A 100 0.26 -5.76 5.89
N CYS A 101 0.22 -4.68 5.12
CA CYS A 101 0.37 -4.72 3.66
C CYS A 101 1.83 -4.86 3.17
N ALA A 102 2.81 -4.82 4.06
CA ALA A 102 4.25 -4.83 3.76
C ALA A 102 4.70 -3.72 2.79
N LEU A 103 4.11 -2.52 2.89
CA LEU A 103 4.60 -1.33 2.18
C LEU A 103 5.71 -0.61 2.95
N PHE A 104 5.49 -0.44 4.25
CA PHE A 104 6.32 0.33 5.15
C PHE A 104 6.77 -0.53 6.31
N ALA A 105 7.99 -0.31 6.77
CA ALA A 105 8.62 -1.03 7.87
C ALA A 105 9.42 -0.09 8.78
N SER A 106 9.63 -0.52 10.03
CA SER A 106 10.55 0.17 10.92
C SER A 106 11.99 0.02 10.42
N PRO A 107 12.85 1.03 10.63
CA PRO A 107 14.27 0.93 10.29
C PRO A 107 14.96 -0.29 10.93
N ASP A 108 14.55 -0.64 12.15
CA ASP A 108 15.05 -1.81 12.88
C ASP A 108 14.74 -3.12 12.16
N PHE A 109 13.49 -3.29 11.70
CA PHE A 109 13.08 -4.46 10.93
C PHE A 109 13.88 -4.56 9.62
N VAL A 110 13.96 -3.46 8.86
CA VAL A 110 14.70 -3.43 7.60
C VAL A 110 16.18 -3.74 7.80
N SER A 111 16.79 -3.21 8.85
CA SER A 111 18.19 -3.48 9.20
C SER A 111 18.41 -4.95 9.55
N ALA A 112 17.52 -5.55 10.34
CA ALA A 112 17.59 -6.97 10.68
C ALA A 112 17.48 -7.88 9.44
N GLU A 113 16.55 -7.59 8.52
CA GLU A 113 16.39 -8.34 7.27
C GLU A 113 17.60 -8.22 6.35
N ARG A 114 18.21 -7.03 6.27
CA ARG A 114 19.47 -6.83 5.52
C ARG A 114 20.62 -7.66 6.08
N LEU A 115 20.71 -7.85 7.40
CA LEU A 115 21.74 -8.69 8.03
C LEU A 115 21.52 -10.18 7.75
N LYS A 116 20.27 -10.66 7.82
CA LYS A 116 19.93 -12.06 7.50
C LYS A 116 20.34 -12.45 6.07
N LYS A 117 20.04 -11.59 5.09
CA LYS A 117 20.42 -11.81 3.68
C LYS A 117 21.95 -11.88 3.47
N LYS A 118 22.75 -11.24 4.32
CA LYS A 118 24.24 -11.31 4.27
C LYS A 118 24.81 -12.55 4.95
N GLY A 119 24.09 -13.17 5.90
CA GLY A 119 24.54 -14.35 6.65
C GLY A 119 24.05 -15.70 6.10
N GLY A 120 23.09 -15.70 5.17
CA GLY A 120 22.47 -16.92 4.60
C GLY A 120 23.16 -17.52 3.38
N GLY A 121 24.38 -17.08 3.05
CA GLY A 121 25.20 -17.69 2.00
C GLY A 121 26.20 -18.68 2.60
N ALA A 122 25.75 -19.91 2.86
CA ALA A 122 26.60 -21.07 3.12
C ALA A 122 26.10 -22.23 2.25
#